data_AF-A0AA46PL71-F1
#
_entry.id   AF-A0AA46PL71-F1
#
_cell.length_a   1.000
_cell.length_b   1.000
_cell.length_c   1.000
_cell.angle_alpha   90.00
_cell.angle_beta   90.00
_cell.angle_gamma   90.00
#
_symmetry.space_group_name_H-M   'P 1'
#
loop_
_entity.id
_entity.type
_entity.pdbx_description
1 polymer ?
#
loop_
_entity_poly.entity_id
_entity_poly.type
_entity_poly.pdbx_seq_one_letter_code
_entity_poly.pdbx_strand_id
1 'polypeptide(L)'
;MSNQSSADRIAETVADLDRLGVPAAAGRPVAQAALQAAGRGVSTAVLRAAITARKQRAGIVRMSPRKPAPKSAEGPRRVPLPPLLATMVDGRLAGAACVGRHELFDGELDNAREDSAARAARHAAAAEICRGCPVLTACRVVAAELGDRAHGVWAGRIPDGRTSRREGSR
;
A
#
# COMPACT_ATOMS: atom_id res chain seq x y z
N MET A 1 20.82 -22.73 8.66
CA MET A 1 20.96 -21.35 9.17
C MET A 1 19.57 -20.72 9.14
N SER A 2 18.90 -20.64 10.28
CA SER A 2 17.50 -20.21 10.35
C SER A 2 17.35 -18.74 9.96
N ASN A 3 16.58 -18.45 8.91
CA ASN A 3 16.30 -17.08 8.49
C ASN A 3 15.22 -16.50 9.40
N GLN A 4 15.65 -15.96 10.55
CA GLN A 4 14.74 -15.35 11.53
C GLN A 4 13.99 -14.18 10.87
N SER A 5 12.65 -14.17 11.01
CA SER A 5 11.77 -13.13 10.46
C SER A 5 12.15 -11.74 10.97
N SER A 6 11.91 -10.71 10.16
CA SER A 6 12.10 -9.31 10.58
C SER A 6 11.29 -8.97 11.83
N ALA A 7 10.11 -9.55 12.01
CA ALA A 7 9.27 -9.34 13.19
C ALA A 7 9.91 -9.90 14.47
N ASP A 8 10.51 -11.09 14.38
CA ASP A 8 11.20 -11.74 15.51
C ASP A 8 12.41 -10.92 15.95
N ARG A 9 13.22 -10.43 14.99
CA ARG A 9 14.39 -9.58 15.28
C ARG A 9 13.99 -8.28 15.97
N ILE A 10 12.83 -7.72 15.62
CA ILE A 10 12.27 -6.53 16.28
C ILE A 10 11.88 -6.88 17.72
N ALA A 11 11.15 -7.98 17.94
CA ALA A 11 10.73 -8.40 19.26
C ALA A 11 11.93 -8.70 20.19
N GLU A 12 12.95 -9.38 19.67
CA GLU A 12 14.20 -9.65 20.38
C GLU A 12 14.94 -8.35 20.76
N THR A 13 15.05 -7.40 19.82
CA THR A 13 15.67 -6.10 20.08
C THR A 13 14.90 -5.30 21.15
N VAL A 14 13.57 -5.39 21.18
CA VAL A 14 12.75 -4.77 22.23
C VAL A 14 13.08 -5.39 23.60
N ALA A 15 13.12 -6.73 23.68
CA ALA A 15 13.42 -7.44 24.91
C ALA A 15 14.84 -7.15 25.43
N ASP A 16 15.83 -7.02 24.53
CA ASP A 16 17.20 -6.66 24.90
C ASP A 16 17.27 -5.23 25.45
N LEU A 17 16.59 -4.26 24.83
CA LEU A 17 16.53 -2.89 25.34
C LEU A 17 15.82 -2.79 26.70
N ASP A 18 14.80 -3.61 26.94
CA ASP A 18 14.11 -3.70 28.23
C ASP A 18 15.04 -4.32 29.30
N ARG A 19 15.77 -5.39 28.96
CA ARG A 19 16.75 -6.03 29.85
C ARG A 19 17.91 -5.09 30.23
N LEU A 20 18.33 -4.24 29.29
CA LEU A 20 19.37 -3.22 29.49
C LEU A 20 18.86 -1.98 30.26
N GLY A 21 17.58 -1.94 30.65
CA GLY A 21 17.02 -0.82 31.41
C GLY A 21 16.96 0.50 30.64
N VAL A 22 17.03 0.47 29.31
CA VAL A 22 17.00 1.70 28.49
C VAL A 22 15.62 2.34 28.64
N PRO A 23 15.47 3.62 29.03
CA PRO A 23 14.15 4.22 29.20
C PRO A 23 13.30 4.18 27.92
N ALA A 24 11.99 3.97 28.04
CA ALA A 24 11.09 3.92 26.88
C ALA A 24 11.03 5.25 26.09
N ALA A 25 11.32 6.37 26.75
CA ALA A 25 11.43 7.69 26.12
C ALA A 25 12.75 7.88 25.33
N ALA A 26 13.74 7.02 25.55
CA ALA A 26 15.08 7.19 25.01
C ALA A 26 15.08 7.29 23.48
N GLY A 27 15.92 8.20 22.98
CA GLY A 27 16.16 8.37 21.56
C GLY A 27 17.02 7.26 20.97
N ARG A 28 17.10 7.22 19.65
CA ARG A 28 17.91 6.24 18.91
C ARG A 28 19.39 6.20 19.31
N PRO A 29 20.09 7.32 19.56
CA PRO A 29 21.50 7.28 19.95
C PRO A 29 21.73 6.51 21.26
N VAL A 30 20.86 6.71 22.25
CA VAL A 30 20.95 6.07 23.57
C VAL A 30 20.66 4.56 23.46
N ALA A 31 19.62 4.18 22.73
CA ALA A 31 19.29 2.76 22.50
C ALA A 31 20.39 2.05 21.69
N GLN A 32 20.98 2.73 20.70
CA GLN A 32 22.08 2.18 19.91
C GLN A 32 23.34 1.96 20.75
N ALA A 33 23.72 2.95 21.58
CA ALA A 33 24.89 2.85 22.45
C ALA A 33 24.75 1.72 23.47
N ALA A 34 23.56 1.53 24.06
CA ALA A 34 23.30 0.46 25.01
C ALA A 34 23.45 -0.94 24.37
N LEU A 35 22.92 -1.13 23.16
CA LEU A 35 23.06 -2.38 22.42
C LEU A 35 24.52 -2.65 22.02
N GLN A 36 25.25 -1.61 21.58
CA GLN A 36 26.66 -1.72 21.24
C GLN A 36 27.52 -2.09 22.46
N ALA A 37 27.27 -1.47 23.62
CA ALA A 37 27.96 -1.80 24.87
C ALA A 37 27.68 -3.26 25.32
N ALA A 38 26.53 -3.81 24.94
CA ALA A 38 26.18 -5.22 25.16
C ALA A 38 26.66 -6.17 24.05
N GLY A 39 27.45 -5.69 23.08
CA GLY A 39 27.98 -6.49 21.97
C GLY A 39 26.93 -6.89 20.91
N ARG A 40 25.79 -6.20 20.85
CA ARG A 40 24.69 -6.48 19.92
C ARG A 40 24.76 -5.56 18.69
N GLY A 41 24.99 -6.15 17.52
CA GLY A 41 24.84 -5.47 16.24
C GLY A 41 23.41 -5.57 15.71
N VAL A 42 22.72 -4.44 15.58
CA VAL A 42 21.34 -4.40 15.06
C VAL A 42 21.26 -3.43 13.89
N SER A 43 20.51 -3.78 12.84
CA SER A 43 20.30 -2.87 11.71
C SER A 43 19.50 -1.63 12.11
N THR A 44 19.75 -0.51 11.45
CA THR A 44 19.05 0.77 11.71
C THR A 44 17.53 0.62 11.59
N ALA A 45 17.04 -0.21 10.65
CA ALA A 45 15.62 -0.45 10.45
C ALA A 45 14.98 -1.20 11.63
N VAL A 46 15.63 -2.27 12.11
CA VAL A 46 15.16 -3.06 13.26
C VAL A 46 15.20 -2.21 14.54
N LEU A 47 16.27 -1.43 14.75
CA LEU A 47 16.40 -0.53 15.89
C LEU A 47 15.29 0.53 15.91
N ARG A 48 15.00 1.17 14.78
CA ARG A 48 13.90 2.16 14.68
C ARG A 48 12.55 1.53 14.98
N ALA A 49 12.26 0.35 14.44
CA ALA A 49 11.02 -0.36 14.70
C ALA A 49 10.87 -0.75 16.18
N ALA A 50 11.95 -1.25 16.81
CA ALA A 50 11.95 -1.59 18.23
C ALA A 50 11.70 -0.37 19.14
N ILE A 51 12.35 0.76 18.88
CA ILE A 51 12.12 2.00 19.64
C ILE A 51 10.66 2.47 19.50
N THR A 52 10.11 2.44 18.28
CA THR A 52 8.70 2.80 18.05
C THR A 52 7.74 1.89 18.82
N ALA A 53 7.96 0.58 18.79
CA ALA A 53 7.16 -0.39 19.53
C ALA A 53 7.21 -0.14 21.05
N ARG A 54 8.39 0.17 21.61
CA ARG A 54 8.54 0.50 23.04
C ARG A 54 7.81 1.78 23.43
N LYS A 55 7.91 2.82 22.60
CA LYS A 55 7.19 4.09 22.82
C LYS A 55 5.67 3.93 22.77
N GLN A 56 5.16 3.03 21.93
CA GLN A 56 3.74 2.68 21.88
C GLN A 56 3.28 1.95 23.15
N ARG A 57 4.04 0.92 23.60
CA ARG A 57 3.74 0.19 24.84
C ARG A 57 3.72 1.10 26.07
N ALA A 58 4.63 2.07 26.11
CA ALA A 58 4.73 3.04 27.20
C ALA A 58 3.72 4.21 27.11
N GLY A 59 2.86 4.25 26.08
CA GLY A 59 1.90 5.33 25.88
C GLY A 59 2.52 6.70 25.52
N ILE A 60 3.84 6.75 25.32
CA ILE A 60 4.61 7.96 24.96
C ILE A 60 4.27 8.41 23.54
N VAL A 61 4.04 7.43 22.66
CA VAL A 61 3.46 7.67 21.34
C VAL A 61 2.09 7.03 21.36
N ARG A 62 1.03 7.83 21.45
CA ARG A 62 -0.30 7.35 21.05
C ARG A 62 -0.20 7.04 19.56
N MET A 63 -0.40 5.78 19.18
CA MET A 63 -0.98 5.53 17.87
C MET A 63 -2.29 6.29 17.88
N SER A 64 -2.37 7.39 17.14
CA SER A 64 -3.68 7.87 16.72
C SER A 64 -4.40 6.64 16.18
N PRO A 65 -5.64 6.34 16.63
CA PRO A 65 -6.44 5.38 15.89
C PRO A 65 -6.34 5.78 14.43
N ARG A 66 -6.12 4.82 13.51
CA ARG A 66 -6.18 5.11 12.07
C ARG A 66 -7.40 6.00 11.90
N LYS A 67 -7.16 7.27 11.55
CA LYS A 67 -8.23 8.24 11.38
C LYS A 67 -9.22 7.54 10.45
N PRO A 68 -10.51 7.36 10.82
CA PRO A 68 -11.48 6.90 9.84
C PRO A 68 -11.29 7.80 8.63
N ALA A 69 -11.18 7.18 7.44
CA ALA A 69 -10.90 7.89 6.20
C ALA A 69 -11.71 9.21 6.20
N PRO A 70 -11.09 10.37 5.96
CA PRO A 70 -11.81 11.62 6.01
C PRO A 70 -13.04 11.49 5.11
N LYS A 71 -14.23 11.68 5.69
CA LYS A 71 -15.45 11.84 4.90
C LYS A 71 -15.19 13.04 3.99
N SER A 72 -15.01 12.75 2.71
CA SER A 72 -14.91 13.69 1.59
C SER A 72 -14.32 15.05 1.96
N ALA A 73 -12.99 15.15 2.07
CA ALA A 73 -12.38 16.44 1.83
C ALA A 73 -12.60 16.76 0.34
N GLU A 74 -13.34 17.83 0.09
CA GLU A 74 -13.54 18.48 -1.21
C GLU A 74 -12.32 18.23 -2.12
N GLY A 75 -12.54 17.45 -3.18
CA GLY A 75 -11.49 17.19 -4.17
C GLY A 75 -11.02 18.50 -4.82
N PRO A 76 -9.94 18.47 -5.62
CA PRO A 76 -9.57 19.63 -6.43
C PRO A 76 -10.81 20.13 -7.17
N ARG A 77 -11.03 21.45 -7.13
CA ARG A 77 -12.17 22.13 -7.77
C ARG A 77 -12.31 21.59 -9.19
N ARG A 78 -13.38 20.82 -9.45
CA ARG A 78 -13.57 20.14 -10.74
C ARG A 78 -13.70 21.21 -11.81
N VAL A 79 -12.68 21.37 -12.64
CA VAL A 79 -12.79 22.14 -13.88
C VAL A 79 -13.65 21.32 -14.82
N PRO A 80 -14.72 21.89 -15.42
CA PRO A 80 -15.49 21.18 -16.43
C PRO A 80 -14.57 20.75 -17.57
N LEU A 81 -14.57 19.45 -17.89
CA LEU A 81 -13.85 18.97 -19.05
C LEU A 81 -14.49 19.55 -20.33
N PRO A 82 -13.69 19.96 -21.33
CA PRO A 82 -14.20 20.24 -22.66
C PRO A 82 -15.10 19.09 -23.16
N PRO A 83 -16.18 19.37 -23.92
CA PRO A 83 -17.16 18.35 -24.32
C PRO A 83 -16.55 17.11 -25.01
N LEU A 84 -15.50 17.30 -25.79
CA LEU A 84 -14.78 16.20 -26.46
C LEU A 84 -14.07 15.26 -25.48
N LEU A 85 -13.57 15.77 -24.35
CA LEU A 85 -12.93 14.93 -23.33
C LEU A 85 -13.96 14.24 -22.44
N ALA A 86 -15.14 14.85 -22.26
CA ALA A 86 -16.23 14.24 -21.50
C ALA A 86 -16.79 12.98 -22.19
N THR A 87 -16.77 12.91 -23.52
CA THR A 87 -17.22 11.72 -24.28
C THR A 87 -16.20 10.58 -24.29
N MET A 88 -14.95 10.84 -23.93
CA MET A 88 -13.90 9.81 -23.83
C MET A 88 -13.97 9.01 -22.52
N VAL A 89 -14.70 9.53 -21.52
CA VAL A 89 -14.88 8.85 -20.23
C VAL A 89 -16.14 8.00 -20.30
N ASP A 90 -16.02 6.71 -19.95
CA ASP A 90 -17.18 5.87 -19.78
C ASP A 90 -18.01 6.36 -18.58
N GLY A 91 -19.19 6.90 -18.87
CA GLY A 91 -20.08 7.47 -17.85
C GLY A 91 -20.47 6.48 -16.75
N ARG A 92 -20.42 5.16 -17.02
CA ARG A 92 -20.68 4.12 -16.00
C ARG A 92 -19.63 4.10 -14.89
N LEU A 93 -18.46 4.70 -15.12
CA LEU A 93 -17.36 4.80 -14.16
C LEU A 93 -17.37 6.12 -13.38
N ALA A 94 -18.37 6.98 -13.59
CA ALA A 94 -18.49 8.22 -12.84
C ALA A 94 -18.60 7.93 -11.32
N GLY A 95 -17.77 8.61 -10.53
CA GLY A 95 -17.72 8.39 -9.08
C GLY A 95 -16.82 7.24 -8.64
N ALA A 96 -16.01 6.67 -9.53
CA ALA A 96 -15.01 5.67 -9.17
C ALA A 96 -14.10 6.16 -8.04
N ALA A 97 -13.91 5.30 -7.02
CA ALA A 97 -13.07 5.64 -5.89
C ALA A 97 -11.63 5.94 -6.35
N CYS A 98 -11.12 5.26 -7.38
CA CYS A 98 -9.74 5.36 -7.88
C CYS A 98 -9.38 6.69 -8.56
N VAL A 99 -10.32 7.61 -8.79
CA VAL A 99 -10.05 8.90 -9.44
C VAL A 99 -8.90 9.63 -8.75
N GLY A 100 -7.93 10.08 -9.54
CA GLY A 100 -6.73 10.80 -9.10
C GLY A 100 -5.61 9.93 -8.51
N ARG A 101 -5.66 8.60 -8.65
CA ARG A 101 -4.64 7.67 -8.12
C ARG A 101 -4.12 6.67 -9.16
N HIS A 102 -4.14 7.05 -10.44
CA HIS A 102 -3.77 6.22 -11.60
C HIS A 102 -2.47 5.44 -11.42
N GLU A 103 -1.46 6.02 -10.77
CA GLU A 103 -0.16 5.42 -10.52
C GLU A 103 -0.24 4.07 -9.77
N LEU A 104 -1.27 3.84 -8.96
CA LEU A 104 -1.48 2.56 -8.29
C LEU A 104 -2.06 1.48 -9.22
N PHE A 105 -2.78 1.91 -10.25
CA PHE A 105 -3.59 1.05 -11.12
C PHE A 105 -2.87 0.72 -12.43
N ASP A 106 -1.92 1.53 -12.88
CA ASP A 106 -1.21 1.29 -14.13
C ASP A 106 -0.43 -0.04 -14.11
N GLY A 107 -0.47 -0.77 -15.23
CA GLY A 107 0.19 -2.07 -15.35
C GLY A 107 1.70 -1.96 -15.14
N GLU A 108 2.31 -0.99 -15.80
CA GLU A 108 3.70 -0.60 -15.64
C GLU A 108 3.80 0.90 -15.30
N LEU A 109 4.86 1.30 -14.62
CA LEU A 109 5.17 2.70 -14.37
C LEU A 109 6.38 3.07 -15.23
N ASP A 110 6.18 4.00 -16.16
CA ASP A 110 7.17 4.38 -17.18
C ASP A 110 8.50 4.91 -16.59
N ASN A 111 8.48 5.39 -15.34
CA ASN A 111 9.57 6.13 -14.71
C ASN A 111 10.19 5.43 -13.49
N ALA A 112 9.72 4.23 -13.12
CA ALA A 112 10.20 3.50 -11.95
C ALA A 112 10.98 2.25 -12.37
N ARG A 113 12.20 2.09 -11.87
CA ARG A 113 12.87 0.77 -11.79
C ARG A 113 12.18 -0.08 -10.71
N GLU A 114 10.89 -0.31 -10.89
CA GLU A 114 10.05 -1.07 -9.98
C GLU A 114 10.29 -2.57 -10.22
N ASP A 115 10.74 -3.26 -9.18
CA ASP A 115 10.84 -4.72 -9.21
C ASP A 115 9.46 -5.38 -9.11
N SER A 116 9.42 -6.69 -9.35
CA SER A 116 8.16 -7.45 -9.34
C SER A 116 7.43 -7.42 -7.99
N ALA A 117 8.15 -7.35 -6.87
CA ALA A 117 7.56 -7.35 -5.53
C ALA A 117 6.92 -5.99 -5.21
N ALA A 118 7.59 -4.90 -5.57
CA ALA A 118 7.06 -3.55 -5.47
C ALA A 118 5.82 -3.37 -6.35
N ARG A 119 5.84 -3.88 -7.59
CA ARG A 119 4.67 -3.89 -8.50
C ARG A 119 3.50 -4.65 -7.89
N ALA A 120 3.74 -5.85 -7.39
CA ALA A 120 2.71 -6.66 -6.74
C ALA A 120 2.12 -5.95 -5.51
N ALA A 121 2.95 -5.29 -4.70
CA ALA A 121 2.49 -4.53 -3.54
C ALA A 121 1.64 -3.31 -3.94
N ARG A 122 2.03 -2.60 -5.00
CA ARG A 122 1.27 -1.48 -5.56
C ARG A 122 -0.10 -1.92 -6.10
N HIS A 123 -0.13 -3.00 -6.88
CA HIS A 123 -1.38 -3.57 -7.41
C HIS A 123 -2.26 -4.14 -6.29
N ALA A 124 -1.68 -4.70 -5.23
CA ALA A 124 -2.44 -5.10 -4.03
C ALA A 124 -3.10 -3.89 -3.34
N ALA A 125 -2.40 -2.75 -3.23
CA ALA A 125 -2.96 -1.52 -2.70
C ALA A 125 -4.09 -0.96 -3.59
N ALA A 126 -3.97 -1.06 -4.91
CA ALA A 126 -5.06 -0.73 -5.83
C ALA A 126 -6.29 -1.64 -5.63
N ALA A 127 -6.07 -2.95 -5.44
CA ALA A 127 -7.14 -3.90 -5.19
C ALA A 127 -7.91 -3.62 -3.89
N GLU A 128 -7.24 -3.16 -2.82
CA GLU A 128 -7.89 -2.68 -1.59
C GLU A 128 -8.89 -1.54 -1.87
N ILE A 129 -8.49 -0.56 -2.68
CA ILE A 129 -9.35 0.57 -3.08
C ILE A 129 -10.58 0.05 -3.85
N CYS A 130 -10.39 -0.92 -4.75
CA CYS A 130 -11.48 -1.48 -5.53
C CYS A 130 -12.56 -2.13 -4.66
N ARG A 131 -12.22 -2.77 -3.53
CA ARG A 131 -13.22 -3.46 -2.68
C ARG A 131 -14.29 -2.53 -2.11
N GLY A 132 -13.93 -1.27 -1.86
CA GLY A 132 -14.88 -0.26 -1.39
C GLY A 132 -15.43 0.65 -2.50
N CYS A 133 -15.12 0.37 -3.77
CA CYS A 133 -15.46 1.26 -4.88
C CYS A 133 -16.96 1.15 -5.24
N PRO A 134 -17.70 2.28 -5.29
CA PRO A 134 -19.14 2.26 -5.56
C PRO A 134 -19.49 1.75 -6.97
N VAL A 135 -18.57 1.85 -7.92
CA VAL A 135 -18.76 1.41 -9.31
C VAL A 135 -18.08 0.08 -9.63
N LEU A 136 -17.73 -0.73 -8.62
CA LEU A 136 -16.97 -1.98 -8.80
C LEU A 136 -17.59 -2.91 -9.85
N THR A 137 -18.90 -3.11 -9.81
CA THR A 137 -19.62 -3.97 -10.77
C THR A 137 -19.57 -3.41 -12.18
N ALA A 138 -19.82 -2.12 -12.36
CA ALA A 138 -19.74 -1.45 -13.66
C ALA A 138 -18.30 -1.50 -14.23
N CYS A 139 -17.29 -1.25 -13.38
CA CYS A 139 -15.88 -1.37 -13.74
C CYS A 139 -15.52 -2.76 -14.25
N ARG A 140 -16.08 -3.83 -13.65
CA ARG A 140 -15.85 -5.20 -14.13
C ARG A 140 -16.44 -5.43 -15.52
N VAL A 141 -17.63 -4.91 -15.79
CA VAL A 141 -18.29 -5.02 -17.10
C VAL A 141 -17.48 -4.27 -18.16
N VAL A 142 -17.11 -3.02 -17.88
CA VAL A 142 -16.27 -2.20 -18.78
C VAL A 142 -14.94 -2.90 -19.08
N ALA A 143 -14.28 -3.47 -18.06
CA ALA A 143 -13.03 -4.19 -18.25
C ALA A 143 -13.19 -5.40 -19.19
N ALA A 144 -14.29 -6.15 -19.05
CA ALA A 144 -14.58 -7.28 -19.92
C ALA A 144 -14.83 -6.85 -21.37
N GLU A 145 -15.56 -5.74 -21.57
CA GLU A 145 -15.81 -5.16 -22.90
C GLU A 145 -14.53 -4.60 -23.56
N LEU A 146 -13.62 -4.04 -22.77
CA LEU A 146 -12.33 -3.54 -23.24
C LEU A 146 -11.38 -4.68 -23.65
N GLY A 147 -11.51 -5.86 -23.03
CA GLY A 147 -10.68 -7.03 -23.30
C GLY A 147 -9.20 -6.72 -23.10
N ASP A 148 -8.39 -6.99 -24.13
CA ASP A 148 -6.93 -6.80 -24.09
C ASP A 148 -6.50 -5.33 -23.90
N ARG A 149 -7.41 -4.37 -24.09
CA ARG A 149 -7.15 -2.94 -23.83
C ARG A 149 -7.26 -2.56 -22.35
N ALA A 150 -7.79 -3.45 -21.50
CA ALA A 150 -7.91 -3.23 -20.06
C ALA A 150 -6.58 -3.52 -19.34
N HIS A 151 -5.58 -2.67 -19.56
CA HIS A 151 -4.27 -2.81 -18.91
C HIS A 151 -4.31 -2.36 -17.44
N GLY A 152 -3.48 -2.99 -16.60
CA GLY A 152 -3.39 -2.65 -15.17
C GLY A 152 -4.52 -3.23 -14.33
N VAL A 153 -4.83 -2.59 -13.20
CA VAL A 153 -5.81 -3.07 -12.23
C VAL A 153 -7.21 -2.56 -12.58
N TRP A 154 -8.10 -3.49 -12.89
CA TRP A 154 -9.52 -3.27 -13.14
C TRP A 154 -10.36 -4.10 -12.17
N ALA A 155 -11.33 -3.46 -11.53
CA ALA A 155 -12.22 -4.10 -10.56
C ALA A 155 -11.50 -5.00 -9.52
N GLY A 156 -10.29 -4.59 -9.13
CA GLY A 156 -9.44 -5.27 -8.14
C GLY A 156 -8.63 -6.45 -8.69
N ARG A 157 -8.50 -6.60 -10.01
CA ARG A 157 -7.75 -7.67 -10.67
C ARG A 157 -6.96 -7.11 -11.84
N ILE A 158 -5.89 -7.80 -12.23
CA ILE A 158 -5.23 -7.53 -13.51
C ILE A 158 -5.88 -8.47 -14.53
N PRO A 159 -6.51 -7.96 -15.60
CA PRO A 159 -7.05 -8.81 -16.65
C PRO A 159 -5.91 -9.59 -17.32
N ASP A 160 -5.96 -10.91 -17.21
CA ASP A 160 -5.06 -11.77 -17.96
C ASP A 160 -5.51 -11.70 -19.43
N GLY A 161 -4.69 -11.14 -20.32
CA GLY A 161 -4.96 -11.02 -21.77
C GLY A 161 -5.04 -12.37 -22.52
N ARG A 162 -5.52 -13.44 -21.87
CA ARG A 162 -5.58 -14.82 -22.37
C ARG A 162 -6.99 -15.43 -22.38
N THR A 163 -8.04 -14.72 -21.98
CA THR A 163 -9.39 -15.33 -21.86
C THR A 163 -10.30 -15.16 -23.08
N SER A 164 -9.88 -14.54 -24.19
CA SER A 164 -10.72 -14.40 -25.39
C SER A 164 -10.70 -15.60 -26.37
N ARG A 165 -10.00 -16.70 -26.07
CA ARG A 165 -9.85 -17.87 -26.98
C ARG A 165 -10.60 -19.15 -26.57
N ARG A 166 -11.69 -19.05 -25.80
CA ARG A 166 -12.53 -20.21 -25.46
C ARG A 166 -14.04 -19.89 -25.49
N GLU A 167 -14.52 -19.30 -26.57
CA GLU A 167 -15.95 -19.45 -26.92
C GLU A 167 -16.10 -19.30 -28.43
N GLY A 168 -15.94 -20.44 -29.09
CA GLY A 168 -15.83 -20.61 -30.54
C GLY A 168 -15.62 -22.07 -30.88
N SER A 169 -16.44 -22.95 -30.29
CA SER A 169 -16.59 -24.35 -30.74
C SER A 169 -17.97 -24.85 -30.38
N ARG A 170 -18.82 -24.83 -31.42
CA ARG A 170 -20.02 -25.64 -31.70
C ARG A 170 -21.13 -25.69 -30.66
#